data_AF-A0A3A4UJM3-F1
#
_entry.id   AF-A0A3A4UJM3-F1
#
_cell.length_a   1.000
_cell.length_b   1.000
_cell.length_c   1.000
_cell.angle_alpha   90.00
_cell.angle_beta   90.00
_cell.angle_gamma   90.00
#
_symmetry.space_group_name_H-M   'P 1'
#
loop_
_entity.id
_entity.type
_entity.pdbx_description
1 polymer ?
#
loop_
_entity_poly.entity_id
_entity_poly.type
_entity_poly.pdbx_seq_one_letter_code
_entity_poly.pdbx_strand_id
1 'polypeptide(L)'
;MEFDVAPGVKRSARFRVFLRWVKANKVASKAQLRRVLRAELERTQERLDARKKSREGTNSTVQRALAKQLDFLRWVDEKVVR
;
A
#
# COMPACT_ATOMS: atom_id res chain seq x y z
N MET A 1 -11.79 10.94 10.59
CA MET A 1 -11.48 9.51 10.81
C MET A 1 -10.26 9.44 11.70
N GLU A 2 -10.40 8.85 12.88
CA GLU A 2 -9.26 8.57 13.75
C GLU A 2 -8.80 7.12 13.54
N PHE A 3 -7.50 6.94 13.37
CA PHE A 3 -6.91 5.60 13.28
C PHE A 3 -6.38 5.21 14.66
N ASP A 4 -6.79 4.04 15.12
CA ASP A 4 -6.22 3.40 16.30
C ASP A 4 -4.87 2.79 15.92
N VAL A 5 -3.81 3.53 16.19
CA VAL A 5 -2.44 3.22 15.75
C VAL A 5 -1.49 3.61 16.86
N ALA A 6 -0.49 2.76 17.12
CA ALA A 6 0.52 3.03 18.14
C ALA A 6 1.17 4.43 17.96
N PRO A 7 1.44 5.19 19.05
CA PRO A 7 2.00 6.54 18.95
C PRO A 7 3.32 6.63 18.15
N GLY A 8 4.17 5.61 18.23
CA GLY A 8 5.41 5.53 17.45
C GLY A 8 5.16 5.41 15.95
N VAL A 9 4.06 4.76 15.54
CA VAL A 9 3.67 4.66 14.13
C VAL A 9 3.15 6.00 13.63
N LYS A 10 2.33 6.72 14.41
CA LYS A 10 1.79 8.04 14.04
C LYS A 10 2.89 9.07 13.76
N ARG A 11 4.05 8.96 14.43
CA ARG A 11 5.22 9.85 14.22
C ARG A 11 6.09 9.46 13.02
N SER A 12 5.88 8.29 12.43
CA SER A 12 6.72 7.79 11.34
C SER A 12 6.49 8.53 10.01
N ALA A 13 7.53 8.61 9.17
CA ALA A 13 7.40 9.15 7.81
C ALA A 13 6.42 8.33 6.95
N ARG A 14 6.35 7.00 7.14
CA ARG A 14 5.41 6.12 6.44
C ARG A 14 3.95 6.46 6.77
N PHE A 15 3.66 6.84 8.01
CA PHE A 15 2.30 7.24 8.39
C PHE A 15 1.88 8.54 7.70
N ARG A 16 2.79 9.51 7.53
CA ARG A 16 2.50 10.71 6.72
C ARG A 16 2.20 10.37 5.25
N VAL A 17 2.93 9.42 4.67
CA VAL A 17 2.66 8.93 3.31
C VAL A 17 1.29 8.23 3.25
N PHE A 18 0.95 7.43 4.26
CA PHE A 18 -0.37 6.82 4.40
C PHE A 18 -1.50 7.85 4.45
N LEU A 19 -1.39 8.92 5.25
CA LEU A 19 -2.42 9.97 5.28
C LEU A 19 -2.61 10.64 3.91
N ARG A 20 -1.52 10.87 3.15
CA ARG A 20 -1.63 11.38 1.77
C ARG A 20 -2.31 10.38 0.84
N TRP A 21 -1.98 9.09 0.97
CA TRP A 21 -2.60 8.03 0.19
C TRP A 21 -4.10 7.88 0.49
N VAL A 22 -4.51 7.96 1.76
CA VAL A 22 -5.92 7.98 2.19
C VAL A 22 -6.68 9.15 1.55
N LYS A 23 -6.08 10.34 1.57
CA LYS A 23 -6.66 11.55 0.95
C LYS A 23 -6.78 11.39 -0.57
N ALA A 24 -5.75 10.89 -1.23
CA ALA A 24 -5.74 10.66 -2.68
C ALA A 24 -6.83 9.66 -3.11
N ASN A 25 -7.05 8.61 -2.31
CA ASN A 25 -8.06 7.58 -2.57
C ASN A 25 -9.46 7.92 -2.02
N LYS A 26 -9.65 9.14 -1.48
CA LYS A 26 -10.92 9.61 -0.90
C LYS A 26 -11.53 8.60 0.09
N VAL A 27 -10.68 8.01 0.93
CA VAL A 27 -11.11 6.99 1.90
C VAL A 27 -11.78 7.66 3.09
N ALA A 28 -13.08 7.41 3.27
CA ALA A 28 -13.90 8.07 4.29
C ALA A 28 -14.24 7.18 5.50
N SER A 29 -14.16 5.85 5.37
CA SER A 29 -14.41 4.89 6.48
C SER A 29 -13.33 3.81 6.62
N LYS A 30 -13.19 3.21 7.81
CA LYS A 30 -12.25 2.08 8.05
C LYS A 30 -12.64 0.85 7.21
N ALA A 31 -13.93 0.62 6.97
CA ALA A 31 -14.41 -0.42 6.07
C ALA A 31 -14.00 -0.16 4.62
N GLN A 32 -14.15 1.09 4.15
CA GLN A 32 -13.68 1.50 2.82
C GLN A 32 -12.16 1.37 2.71
N LEU A 33 -11.41 1.74 3.74
CA LEU A 33 -9.96 1.56 3.80
C LEU A 33 -9.58 0.10 3.57
N ARG A 34 -10.18 -0.83 4.32
CA ARG A 34 -9.95 -2.27 4.17
C ARG A 34 -10.21 -2.75 2.74
N ARG A 35 -11.32 -2.32 2.15
CA ARG A 35 -11.70 -2.70 0.78
C ARG A 35 -10.70 -2.17 -0.25
N VAL A 36 -10.36 -0.88 -0.18
CA VAL A 36 -9.40 -0.24 -1.10
C VAL A 36 -8.01 -0.85 -0.93
N LEU A 37 -7.59 -1.09 0.31
CA LEU A 37 -6.28 -1.70 0.61
C LEU A 37 -6.15 -3.10 0.01
N ARG A 38 -7.17 -3.96 0.17
CA ARG A 38 -7.18 -5.31 -0.41
C ARG A 38 -7.12 -5.27 -1.94
N ALA A 39 -7.95 -4.42 -2.56
CA ALA A 39 -7.95 -4.27 -4.01
C ALA A 39 -6.60 -3.76 -4.55
N GLU A 40 -5.97 -2.79 -3.88
CA GLU A 40 -4.64 -2.30 -4.25
C GLU A 40 -3.54 -3.34 -4.02
N LEU A 41 -3.62 -4.15 -2.96
CA LEU A 41 -2.70 -5.26 -2.71
C LEU A 41 -2.76 -6.30 -3.84
N GLU A 42 -3.97 -6.78 -4.16
CA GLU A 42 -4.19 -7.75 -5.23
C GLU A 42 -3.71 -7.21 -6.58
N ARG A 43 -4.17 -6.00 -6.95
CA ARG A 43 -3.78 -5.34 -8.21
C ARG A 43 -2.26 -5.14 -8.32
N THR A 44 -1.60 -4.72 -7.26
CA THR A 44 -0.15 -4.49 -7.29
C THR A 44 0.61 -5.81 -7.38
N GLN A 45 0.13 -6.86 -6.69
CA GLN A 45 0.70 -8.20 -6.75
C GLN A 45 0.56 -8.81 -8.16
N GLU A 46 -0.63 -8.77 -8.75
CA GLU A 46 -0.88 -9.23 -10.12
C GLU A 46 0.01 -8.51 -11.13
N ARG A 47 0.15 -7.19 -11.02
CA ARG A 47 1.05 -6.40 -11.88
C ARG A 47 2.51 -6.79 -11.71
N LEU A 48 2.94 -7.08 -10.48
CA LEU A 48 4.30 -7.53 -10.22
C LEU A 48 4.54 -8.91 -10.84
N ASP A 49 3.59 -9.84 -10.69
CA ASP A 49 3.72 -11.20 -11.18
C ASP A 49 3.64 -11.26 -12.72
N ALA A 50 2.76 -10.46 -13.34
CA ALA A 50 2.72 -10.30 -14.78
C ALA A 50 4.07 -9.77 -15.32
N ARG A 51 4.68 -8.81 -14.63
CA ARG A 51 6.00 -8.25 -14.99
C ARG A 51 7.16 -9.20 -14.74
N LYS A 52 7.03 -10.14 -13.78
CA LYS A 52 8.03 -11.20 -13.58
C LYS A 52 7.96 -12.26 -14.67
N LYS A 53 6.76 -12.54 -15.20
CA LYS A 53 6.53 -13.53 -16.26
C LYS A 53 6.84 -13.04 -17.68
N SER A 54 6.88 -11.72 -17.90
CA SER A 54 7.21 -11.16 -19.23
C SER A 54 8.70 -11.34 -19.59
N ARG A 55 8.96 -11.78 -20.82
CA ARG A 55 10.31 -11.89 -21.43
C ARG A 55 10.91 -10.55 -21.84
N GLU A 56 10.08 -9.49 -21.90
CA GLU A 56 10.54 -8.12 -22.14
C GLU A 56 11.22 -7.60 -20.87
N GLY A 57 12.51 -7.94 -20.79
CA GLY A 57 13.54 -7.39 -19.92
C GLY A 57 13.05 -6.68 -18.67
N THR A 58 13.16 -7.37 -17.54
CA THR A 58 13.60 -6.88 -16.22
C THR A 58 13.76 -5.37 -16.11
N ASN A 59 12.69 -4.59 -16.29
CA ASN A 59 12.74 -3.17 -15.99
C ASN A 59 12.69 -3.08 -14.47
N SER A 60 13.85 -3.35 -13.88
CA SER A 60 14.06 -3.59 -12.46
C SER A 60 13.60 -2.39 -11.65
N THR A 61 13.57 -1.20 -12.26
CA THR A 61 13.01 0.01 -11.66
C THR A 61 11.50 -0.10 -11.44
N VAL A 62 10.74 -0.55 -12.44
CA VAL A 62 9.28 -0.73 -12.33
C VAL A 62 8.95 -1.87 -11.35
N GLN A 63 9.67 -2.99 -11.44
CA GLN A 63 9.49 -4.10 -10.49
C GLN A 63 9.85 -3.68 -9.06
N ARG A 64 10.94 -2.92 -8.85
CA ARG A 64 11.31 -2.36 -7.55
C ARG A 64 10.27 -1.37 -7.04
N ALA A 65 9.70 -0.54 -7.90
CA ALA A 65 8.64 0.39 -7.52
C ALA A 65 7.37 -0.35 -7.06
N LEU A 66 6.95 -1.38 -7.82
CA LEU A 66 5.81 -2.23 -7.45
C LEU A 66 6.07 -2.99 -6.14
N ALA A 67 7.27 -3.52 -5.94
CA ALA A 67 7.65 -4.18 -4.69
C ALA A 67 7.60 -3.20 -3.50
N LYS A 68 8.16 -1.99 -3.64
CA LYS A 68 8.06 -0.95 -2.61
C LYS A 68 6.62 -0.54 -2.30
N GLN A 69 5.76 -0.48 -3.32
CA GLN A 69 4.34 -0.21 -3.14
C GLN A 69 3.66 -1.34 -2.36
N LEU A 70 3.93 -2.61 -2.69
CA LEU A 70 3.44 -3.76 -1.93
C LEU A 70 3.91 -3.74 -0.48
N ASP A 71 5.18 -3.46 -0.23
CA ASP A 71 5.73 -3.37 1.13
C ASP A 71 5.04 -2.28 1.94
N PHE A 72 4.76 -1.13 1.32
CA PHE A 72 4.01 -0.05 1.94
C PHE A 72 2.56 -0.47 2.25
N LEU A 73 1.86 -1.09 1.30
CA LEU A 73 0.47 -1.54 1.49
C LEU A 73 0.38 -2.62 2.58
N ARG A 74 1.33 -3.57 2.61
CA ARG A 74 1.43 -4.59 3.67
C ARG A 74 1.67 -3.96 5.04
N TRP A 75 2.55 -2.97 5.12
CA TRP A 75 2.79 -2.22 6.35
C TRP A 75 1.51 -1.50 6.83
N VAL A 76 0.71 -0.94 5.92
CA VAL A 76 -0.59 -0.33 6.28
C VAL A 76 -1.54 -1.38 6.83
N ASP A 77 -1.63 -2.57 6.21
CA ASP A 77 -2.47 -3.66 6.72
C ASP A 77 -2.06 -4.05 8.14
N GLU A 78 -0.76 -4.27 8.35
CA GLU A 78 -0.22 -4.77 9.62
C GLU A 78 -0.25 -3.74 10.74
N LYS A 79 0.08 -2.48 10.46
CA LYS A 79 0.30 -1.47 11.51
C LYS A 79 -0.89 -0.54 11.73
N VAL A 80 -1.85 -0.46 10.80
CA VAL A 80 -2.96 0.52 10.85
C VAL A 80 -4.34 -0.16 10.82
N VAL A 81 -4.49 -1.25 10.06
CA VAL A 81 -5.81 -1.85 9.79
C VAL A 81 -6.13 -3.01 10.73
N ARG A 82 -5.17 -3.91 10.92
CA ARG A 82 -5.19 -4.98 11.94
C ARG A 82 -5.10 -4.37 13.32
#